data_AF-A0A327KUX0-F1
#
_entry.id   AF-A0A327KUX0-F1
#
_cell.length_a   1.000
_cell.length_b   1.000
_cell.length_c   1.000
_cell.angle_alpha   90.00
_cell.angle_beta   90.00
_cell.angle_gamma   90.00
#
_symmetry.space_group_name_H-M   'P 1'
#
loop_
_entity.id
_entity.type
_entity.pdbx_description
1 polymer ?
#
loop_
_entity_poly.entity_id
_entity_poly.type
_entity_poly.pdbx_seq_one_letter_code
_entity_poly.pdbx_strand_id
1 'polypeptide(L)'
;MDLVTLVALCSIGVDPKVMHALVWHQSGGEPWSFTIPGEVEPRIFRKVRDVVAEARAVHVAAAVRVGLTGLSIAPSAVTMMTFLPCPNIATAARQIVQLRTRCEASGRTDVDPTSCALAAYRGSWERPDTRFAAAVRASVANGDAPDFDMPEDTGLAFRDMVLDLDAPASEVPSSRTLSAADDRERGWSSGLFPLPRSTSGDPSERRSIAGPAPDSVQRDRKPNVGPRADNPPADGLFVARSSRREP
;
A
#
# COMPACT_ATOMS: atom_id res chain seq x y z
N MET A 1 6.67 -20.33 2.76
CA MET A 1 5.51 -20.51 1.87
C MET A 1 5.93 -19.94 0.54
N ASP A 2 5.73 -20.64 -0.56
CA ASP A 2 6.06 -20.15 -1.89
C ASP A 2 5.01 -19.13 -2.39
N LEU A 3 5.41 -18.30 -3.34
CA LEU A 3 4.56 -17.26 -3.91
C LEU A 3 3.34 -17.85 -4.64
N VAL A 4 3.50 -18.96 -5.35
CA VAL A 4 2.41 -19.59 -6.11
C VAL A 4 1.29 -20.05 -5.18
N THR A 5 1.62 -20.72 -4.08
CA THR A 5 0.67 -21.16 -3.06
C THR A 5 -0.04 -19.96 -2.43
N LEU A 6 0.70 -18.90 -2.11
CA LEU A 6 0.13 -17.68 -1.56
C LEU A 6 -0.86 -17.04 -2.55
N VAL A 7 -0.48 -16.90 -3.82
CA VAL A 7 -1.33 -16.33 -4.86
C VAL A 7 -2.60 -17.15 -5.02
N ALA A 8 -2.49 -18.48 -5.10
CA ALA A 8 -3.63 -19.38 -5.23
C ALA A 8 -4.65 -19.21 -4.08
N LEU A 9 -4.18 -18.95 -2.86
CA LEU A 9 -5.03 -18.75 -1.68
C LEU A 9 -5.67 -17.36 -1.62
N CYS A 10 -4.98 -16.33 -2.13
CA CYS A 10 -5.32 -14.93 -1.85
C CYS A 10 -5.90 -14.18 -3.06
N SER A 11 -5.84 -14.73 -4.28
CA SER A 11 -6.27 -14.05 -5.51
C SER A 11 -7.71 -14.35 -5.93
N ILE A 12 -8.65 -14.40 -4.98
CA ILE A 12 -10.05 -14.77 -5.25
C ILE A 12 -10.65 -13.91 -6.38
N GLY A 13 -11.21 -14.56 -7.40
CA GLY A 13 -11.86 -13.91 -8.55
C GLY A 13 -10.91 -13.52 -9.69
N VAL A 14 -9.59 -13.75 -9.54
CA VAL A 14 -8.59 -13.57 -10.59
C VAL A 14 -7.86 -14.91 -10.81
N ASP A 15 -7.60 -15.26 -12.06
CA ASP A 15 -6.80 -16.45 -12.39
C ASP A 15 -5.43 -16.37 -11.66
N PRO A 16 -5.05 -17.37 -10.85
CA PRO A 16 -3.78 -17.37 -10.15
C PRO A 16 -2.57 -17.17 -11.06
N LYS A 17 -2.59 -17.66 -12.31
CA LYS A 17 -1.51 -17.44 -13.28
C LYS A 17 -1.40 -15.97 -13.67
N VAL A 18 -2.53 -15.30 -13.87
CA VAL A 18 -2.57 -13.85 -14.17
C VAL A 18 -2.03 -13.06 -12.99
N MET A 19 -2.46 -13.40 -11.77
CA MET A 19 -1.98 -12.73 -10.57
C MET A 19 -0.48 -12.99 -10.33
N HIS A 20 -0.01 -14.22 -10.52
CA HIS A 20 1.39 -14.58 -10.40
C HIS A 20 2.27 -13.79 -11.39
N ALA A 21 1.88 -13.76 -12.66
CA ALA A 21 2.56 -12.95 -13.68
C ALA A 21 2.51 -11.45 -13.37
N LEU A 22 1.39 -10.94 -12.84
CA LEU A 22 1.30 -9.55 -12.39
C LEU A 22 2.31 -9.25 -11.28
N VAL A 23 2.43 -10.12 -10.27
CA VAL A 23 3.42 -9.94 -9.18
C VAL A 23 4.83 -9.92 -9.75
N TRP A 24 5.15 -10.85 -10.65
CA TRP A 24 6.44 -10.89 -11.34
C TRP A 24 6.76 -9.56 -12.05
N HIS A 25 5.83 -9.02 -12.84
CA HIS A 25 6.05 -7.78 -13.59
C HIS A 25 6.02 -6.51 -12.72
N GLN A 26 5.44 -6.55 -11.51
CA GLN A 26 5.36 -5.37 -10.62
C GLN A 26 6.52 -5.28 -9.64
N SER A 27 6.84 -6.38 -8.98
CA SER A 27 7.78 -6.43 -7.87
C SER A 27 8.92 -7.41 -8.09
N GLY A 28 8.82 -8.30 -9.09
CA GLY A 28 9.75 -9.40 -9.23
C GLY A 28 9.59 -10.50 -8.17
N GLY A 29 8.44 -10.54 -7.47
CA GLY A 29 8.24 -11.42 -6.32
C GLY A 29 8.66 -10.80 -4.99
N GLU A 30 9.11 -9.55 -4.98
CA GLU A 30 9.64 -8.89 -3.79
C GLU A 30 8.52 -8.27 -2.93
N PRO A 31 8.28 -8.76 -1.70
CA PRO A 31 7.14 -8.34 -0.88
C PRO A 31 7.23 -6.90 -0.38
N TRP A 32 8.44 -6.37 -0.27
CA TRP A 32 8.72 -5.02 0.23
C TRP A 32 9.21 -4.09 -0.89
N SER A 33 8.66 -4.28 -2.09
CA SER A 33 8.90 -3.40 -3.24
C SER A 33 8.16 -2.07 -3.09
N PHE A 34 8.82 -1.00 -3.51
CA PHE A 34 8.26 0.35 -3.54
C PHE A 34 8.68 1.06 -4.82
N THR A 35 7.75 1.73 -5.51
CA THR A 35 8.04 2.49 -6.73
C THR A 35 7.35 3.83 -6.68
N ILE A 36 8.11 4.88 -6.98
CA ILE A 36 7.59 6.24 -7.14
C ILE A 36 7.16 6.43 -8.60
N PRO A 37 6.12 7.22 -8.90
CA PRO A 37 5.78 7.57 -10.28
C PRO A 37 6.98 8.10 -11.07
N GLY A 38 7.22 7.50 -12.24
CA GLY A 38 8.35 7.82 -13.12
C GLY A 38 9.56 6.90 -12.98
N GLU A 39 9.63 6.09 -11.92
CA GLU A 39 10.65 5.05 -11.79
C GLU A 39 10.28 3.81 -12.61
N VAL A 40 11.27 3.25 -13.30
CA VAL A 40 11.10 2.05 -14.13
C VAL A 40 11.19 0.78 -13.28
N GLU A 41 12.11 0.76 -12.31
CA GLU A 41 12.36 -0.40 -11.46
C GLU A 41 11.93 -0.12 -10.02
N PRO A 42 11.32 -1.11 -9.33
CA PRO A 42 10.99 -0.98 -7.93
C PRO A 42 12.24 -0.97 -7.06
N ARG A 43 12.22 -0.13 -6.02
CA ARG A 43 13.18 -0.17 -4.93
C ARG A 43 12.80 -1.32 -4.00
N ILE A 44 13.76 -2.16 -3.66
CA ILE A 44 13.55 -3.33 -2.81
C ILE A 44 14.19 -3.09 -1.45
N PHE A 45 13.40 -3.29 -0.39
CA PHE A 45 13.84 -3.12 0.98
C PHE A 45 13.97 -4.48 1.66
N ARG A 46 14.87 -4.58 2.65
CA ARG A 46 15.05 -5.80 3.47
C ARG A 46 14.14 -5.84 4.70
N LYS A 47 13.48 -4.74 5.04
CA LYS A 47 12.62 -4.63 6.21
C LYS A 47 11.40 -3.79 5.87
N VAL A 48 10.24 -4.25 6.32
CA VAL A 48 8.97 -3.53 6.15
C VAL A 48 9.01 -2.11 6.74
N ARG A 49 9.73 -1.92 7.85
CA ARG A 49 9.76 -0.62 8.55
C ARG A 49 10.48 0.42 7.72
N ASP A 50 11.52 0.01 7.01
CA ASP A 50 12.35 0.89 6.19
C ASP A 50 11.55 1.35 4.95
N VAL A 51 10.81 0.43 4.30
CA VAL A 51 9.97 0.80 3.16
C VAL A 51 8.79 1.67 3.56
N VAL A 52 8.19 1.47 4.74
CA VAL A 52 7.11 2.34 5.25
C VAL A 52 7.66 3.73 5.59
N ALA A 53 8.83 3.80 6.22
CA ALA A 53 9.48 5.07 6.52
C ALA A 53 9.83 5.85 5.25
N GLU A 54 10.41 5.18 4.26
CA GLU A 54 10.71 5.76 2.95
C GLU A 54 9.42 6.24 2.27
N ALA A 55 8.42 5.38 2.14
CA ALA A 55 7.18 5.71 1.45
C ALA A 55 6.50 6.95 2.04
N ARG A 56 6.54 7.12 3.36
CA ARG A 56 5.96 8.30 4.04
C ARG A 56 6.83 9.55 3.95
N ALA A 57 8.15 9.40 3.78
CA ALA A 57 9.09 10.50 3.62
C ALA A 57 9.05 11.11 2.21
N VAL A 58 8.56 10.37 1.21
CA VAL A 58 8.47 10.86 -0.17
C VAL A 58 7.38 11.94 -0.29
N HIS A 59 7.80 13.13 -0.71
CA HIS A 59 6.91 14.27 -0.97
C HIS A 59 6.44 14.32 -2.43
N VAL A 60 5.63 13.34 -2.83
CA VAL A 60 4.95 13.34 -4.13
C VAL A 60 3.43 13.41 -3.95
N ALA A 61 2.76 14.17 -4.80
CA ALA A 61 1.30 14.27 -4.79
C ALA A 61 0.62 13.03 -5.41
N ALA A 62 1.34 12.32 -6.29
CA ALA A 62 0.84 11.13 -6.97
C ALA A 62 0.96 9.88 -6.08
N ALA A 63 0.11 8.89 -6.33
CA ALA A 63 0.16 7.62 -5.61
C ALA A 63 1.45 6.85 -5.91
N VAL A 64 1.99 6.19 -4.90
CA VAL A 64 3.13 5.26 -4.98
C VAL A 64 2.63 3.83 -5.19
N ARG A 65 3.50 2.97 -5.72
CA ARG A 65 3.25 1.55 -5.92
C ARG A 65 3.93 0.76 -4.81
N VAL A 66 3.20 -0.12 -4.13
CA VAL A 66 3.74 -0.84 -2.95
C VAL A 66 3.38 -2.33 -2.92
N GLY A 67 4.35 -3.11 -2.44
CA GLY A 67 4.26 -4.54 -2.20
C GLY A 67 4.16 -5.38 -3.48
N LEU A 68 3.94 -6.68 -3.30
CA LEU A 68 3.96 -7.70 -4.35
C LEU A 68 3.24 -7.31 -5.63
N THR A 69 2.05 -6.72 -5.50
CA THR A 69 1.17 -6.39 -6.63
C THR A 69 1.33 -4.96 -7.14
N GLY A 70 2.14 -4.13 -6.48
CA GLY A 70 2.28 -2.72 -6.82
C GLY A 70 0.97 -1.96 -6.62
N LEU A 71 0.35 -2.10 -5.44
CA LEU A 71 -0.86 -1.37 -5.07
C LEU A 71 -0.62 0.14 -5.13
N SER A 72 -1.52 0.86 -5.78
CA SER A 72 -1.47 2.32 -5.89
C SER A 72 -2.05 2.97 -4.63
N ILE A 73 -1.21 3.56 -3.79
CA ILE A 73 -1.58 4.11 -2.48
C ILE A 73 -0.93 5.49 -2.29
N ALA A 74 -1.60 6.41 -1.60
CA ALA A 74 -0.99 7.70 -1.25
C ALA A 74 0.19 7.49 -0.29
N PRO A 75 1.33 8.18 -0.48
CA PRO A 75 2.53 8.06 0.37
C PRO A 75 2.23 8.04 1.89
N SER A 76 1.38 8.97 2.35
CA SER A 76 0.98 9.10 3.76
C SER A 76 0.10 7.97 4.28
N ALA A 77 -0.58 7.23 3.40
CA ALA A 77 -1.48 6.14 3.74
C ALA A 77 -0.79 4.76 3.76
N VAL A 78 0.50 4.68 3.42
CA VAL A 78 1.26 3.43 3.45
C VAL A 78 1.46 2.98 4.90
N THR A 79 1.13 1.73 5.20
CA THR A 79 1.30 1.09 6.52
C THR A 79 2.01 -0.26 6.37
N MET A 80 2.43 -0.88 7.48
CA MET A 80 3.00 -2.23 7.43
C MET A 80 1.99 -3.25 6.87
N MET A 81 0.69 -3.07 7.17
CA MET A 81 -0.40 -3.91 6.66
C MET A 81 -0.49 -3.91 5.13
N THR A 82 -0.09 -2.81 4.48
CA THR A 82 -0.06 -2.70 3.02
C THR A 82 0.90 -3.71 2.36
N PHE A 83 1.94 -4.10 3.09
CA PHE A 83 2.98 -5.04 2.63
C PHE A 83 2.74 -6.48 3.08
N LEU A 84 1.66 -6.75 3.83
CA LEU A 84 1.30 -8.12 4.15
C LEU A 84 0.96 -8.87 2.86
N PRO A 85 1.59 -10.03 2.57
CA PRO A 85 1.50 -10.64 1.24
C PRO A 85 0.06 -10.97 0.82
N CYS A 86 -0.69 -11.68 1.67
CA CYS A 86 -2.06 -12.08 1.33
C CYS A 86 -3.03 -10.88 1.26
N PRO A 87 -3.07 -9.94 2.24
CA PRO A 87 -3.86 -8.71 2.13
C PRO A 87 -3.53 -7.85 0.89
N ASN A 88 -2.24 -7.77 0.52
CA ASN A 88 -1.79 -7.06 -0.67
C ASN A 88 -2.39 -7.69 -1.94
N ILE A 89 -2.22 -9.01 -2.11
CA ILE A 89 -2.76 -9.78 -3.24
C ILE A 89 -4.28 -9.71 -3.28
N ALA A 90 -4.96 -9.93 -2.15
CA ALA A 90 -6.42 -9.93 -2.08
C ALA A 90 -7.01 -8.54 -2.42
N THR A 91 -6.33 -7.47 -2.03
CA THR A 91 -6.75 -6.11 -2.37
C THR A 91 -6.57 -5.85 -3.87
N ALA A 92 -5.46 -6.26 -4.47
CA ALA A 92 -5.25 -6.14 -5.91
C ALA A 92 -6.26 -6.98 -6.70
N ALA A 93 -6.52 -8.22 -6.28
CA ALA A 93 -7.49 -9.11 -6.93
C ALA A 93 -8.87 -8.46 -6.98
N ARG A 94 -9.34 -7.90 -5.86
CA ARG A 94 -10.62 -7.16 -5.82
C ARG A 94 -10.64 -5.97 -6.78
N GLN A 95 -9.57 -5.17 -6.83
CA GLN A 95 -9.49 -4.04 -7.76
C GLN A 95 -9.54 -4.49 -9.22
N ILE A 96 -8.83 -5.58 -9.56
CA ILE A 96 -8.81 -6.14 -10.91
C ILE A 96 -10.19 -6.66 -11.31
N VAL A 97 -10.90 -7.36 -10.40
CA VAL A 97 -12.28 -7.81 -10.64
C VAL A 97 -13.21 -6.63 -10.93
N GLN A 98 -13.13 -5.57 -10.12
CA GLN A 98 -13.94 -4.35 -10.33
C GLN A 98 -13.63 -3.68 -11.68
N LEU A 99 -12.35 -3.57 -12.03
CA LEU A 99 -11.92 -3.02 -13.31
C LEU A 99 -12.38 -3.87 -14.48
N ARG A 100 -12.31 -5.20 -14.35
CA ARG A 100 -12.80 -6.15 -15.36
C ARG A 100 -14.29 -5.98 -15.61
N THR A 101 -15.11 -5.91 -14.55
CA THR A 101 -16.54 -5.65 -14.69
C THR A 101 -16.81 -4.32 -15.40
N ARG A 102 -16.03 -3.28 -15.10
CA ARG A 102 -16.13 -1.99 -15.81
C ARG A 102 -15.72 -2.09 -17.28
N CYS A 103 -14.68 -2.86 -17.59
CA CYS A 103 -14.24 -3.12 -18.97
C CYS A 103 -15.32 -3.87 -19.77
N GLU A 104 -15.94 -4.89 -19.18
CA GLU A 104 -17.07 -5.64 -19.78
C GLU A 104 -18.26 -4.72 -20.06
N ALA A 105 -18.59 -3.83 -19.12
CA ALA A 105 -19.68 -2.87 -19.26
C ALA A 105 -19.40 -1.74 -20.29
N SER A 106 -18.14 -1.52 -20.68
CA SER A 106 -17.75 -0.41 -21.56
C SER A 106 -18.13 -0.61 -23.03
N GLY A 107 -18.63 -1.79 -23.41
CA GLY A 107 -19.08 -2.09 -24.78
C GLY A 107 -17.96 -2.21 -25.81
N ARG A 108 -16.68 -2.16 -25.39
CA ARG A 108 -15.53 -2.39 -26.26
C ARG A 108 -15.34 -3.90 -26.47
N THR A 109 -16.03 -4.46 -27.46
CA THR A 109 -16.05 -5.89 -27.77
C THR A 109 -14.69 -6.44 -28.20
N ASP A 110 -13.82 -5.59 -28.75
CA ASP A 110 -12.57 -6.02 -29.38
C ASP A 110 -11.40 -6.12 -28.39
N VAL A 111 -11.61 -5.74 -27.13
CA VAL A 111 -10.58 -5.75 -26.10
C VAL A 111 -10.94 -6.77 -25.04
N ASP A 112 -10.04 -7.74 -24.85
CA ASP A 112 -10.14 -8.71 -23.75
C ASP A 112 -10.29 -7.97 -22.40
N PRO A 113 -11.35 -8.25 -21.61
CA PRO A 113 -11.62 -7.53 -20.38
C PRO A 113 -10.52 -7.65 -19.33
N THR A 114 -9.83 -8.78 -19.27
CA THR A 114 -8.69 -8.97 -18.36
C THR A 114 -7.52 -8.07 -18.75
N SER A 115 -7.19 -7.98 -20.04
CA SER A 115 -6.15 -7.07 -20.56
C SER A 115 -6.48 -5.61 -20.26
N CYS A 116 -7.74 -5.21 -20.49
CA CYS A 116 -8.23 -3.87 -20.14
C CYS A 116 -8.08 -3.59 -18.63
N ALA A 117 -8.47 -4.54 -17.77
CA ALA A 117 -8.37 -4.39 -16.32
C ALA A 117 -6.91 -4.28 -15.84
N LEU A 118 -6.01 -5.11 -16.37
CA LEU A 118 -4.57 -5.05 -16.05
C LEU A 118 -3.96 -3.72 -16.48
N ALA A 119 -4.31 -3.23 -17.66
CA ALA A 119 -3.81 -1.96 -18.17
C ALA A 119 -4.29 -0.79 -17.31
N ALA A 120 -5.57 -0.78 -16.92
CA ALA A 120 -6.11 0.23 -16.03
C ALA A 120 -5.53 0.14 -14.60
N TYR A 121 -5.23 -1.08 -14.12
CA TYR A 121 -4.63 -1.31 -12.81
C TYR A 121 -3.21 -0.74 -12.69
N ARG A 122 -2.37 -0.92 -13.72
CA ARG A 122 -0.99 -0.37 -13.74
C ARG A 122 -0.91 1.09 -14.21
N GLY A 123 -1.81 1.50 -15.08
CA GLY A 123 -1.92 2.90 -15.49
C GLY A 123 -2.96 3.62 -14.63
N SER A 124 -3.97 4.14 -15.31
CA SER A 124 -5.25 4.54 -14.76
C SER A 124 -6.35 4.23 -15.78
N TRP A 125 -7.60 4.55 -15.47
CA TRP A 125 -8.67 4.43 -16.45
C TRP A 125 -8.48 5.38 -17.65
N GLU A 126 -7.94 6.57 -17.43
CA GLU A 126 -7.69 7.61 -18.43
C GLU A 126 -6.42 7.36 -19.24
N ARG A 127 -5.40 6.74 -18.63
CA ARG A 127 -4.14 6.37 -19.27
C ARG A 127 -3.78 4.92 -18.91
N PRO A 128 -4.44 3.93 -19.54
CA PRO A 128 -4.14 2.54 -19.28
C PRO A 128 -2.75 2.15 -19.78
N ASP A 129 -2.04 1.31 -19.04
CA ASP A 129 -0.73 0.78 -19.42
C ASP A 129 -0.89 -0.53 -20.21
N THR A 130 -1.11 -0.40 -21.52
CA THR A 130 -1.31 -1.55 -22.41
C THR A 130 -0.04 -2.39 -22.59
N ARG A 131 1.14 -1.79 -22.45
CA ARG A 131 2.42 -2.50 -22.52
C ARG A 131 2.57 -3.45 -21.35
N PHE A 132 2.24 -2.99 -20.15
CA PHE A 132 2.22 -3.83 -18.96
C PHE A 132 1.23 -5.00 -19.11
N ALA A 133 -0.01 -4.72 -19.54
CA ALA A 133 -1.01 -5.77 -19.73
C ALA A 133 -0.57 -6.82 -20.75
N ALA A 134 0.05 -6.39 -21.87
CA ALA A 134 0.60 -7.29 -22.87
C ALA A 134 1.74 -8.16 -22.30
N ALA A 135 2.64 -7.58 -21.50
CA ALA A 135 3.73 -8.32 -20.86
C ALA A 135 3.22 -9.39 -19.89
N VAL A 136 2.24 -9.05 -19.05
CA VAL A 136 1.59 -10.01 -18.14
C VAL A 136 0.94 -11.14 -18.93
N ARG A 137 0.19 -10.81 -20.01
CA ARG A 137 -0.45 -11.83 -20.85
C ARG A 137 0.55 -12.74 -21.57
N ALA A 138 1.64 -12.17 -22.08
CA ALA A 138 2.71 -12.94 -22.70
C ALA A 138 3.31 -13.93 -21.69
N SER A 139 3.56 -13.47 -20.46
CA SER A 139 4.06 -14.35 -19.41
C SER A 139 3.09 -15.48 -19.02
N VAL A 140 1.79 -15.19 -18.98
CA VAL A 140 0.77 -16.23 -18.75
C VAL A 140 0.74 -17.25 -19.89
N ALA A 141 0.85 -16.80 -21.14
CA ALA A 141 0.83 -17.67 -22.30
C ALA A 141 2.09 -18.56 -22.39
N ASN A 142 3.25 -18.01 -22.04
CA ASN A 142 4.54 -18.71 -22.07
C ASN A 142 4.81 -19.54 -20.82
N GLY A 143 4.15 -19.21 -19.69
CA GLY A 143 4.46 -19.81 -18.39
C GLY A 143 5.86 -19.42 -17.88
N ASP A 144 6.33 -18.21 -18.18
CA ASP A 144 7.71 -17.77 -17.92
C ASP A 144 7.89 -16.99 -16.60
N ALA A 145 6.82 -16.84 -15.80
CA ALA A 145 6.89 -16.24 -14.48
C ALA A 145 7.58 -17.22 -13.50
N PRO A 146 8.75 -16.86 -12.92
CA PRO A 146 9.45 -17.75 -12.00
C PRO A 146 8.70 -17.92 -10.70
N ASP A 147 8.89 -19.06 -10.03
CA ASP A 147 8.41 -19.28 -8.66
C ASP A 147 9.48 -18.79 -7.67
N PHE A 148 9.04 -18.09 -6.64
CA PHE A 148 9.91 -17.46 -5.64
C PHE A 148 9.47 -17.88 -4.24
N ASP A 149 10.47 -18.16 -3.39
CA ASP A 149 10.23 -18.39 -1.97
C ASP A 149 9.97 -17.06 -1.25
N MET A 150 8.91 -17.02 -0.44
CA MET A 150 8.65 -15.84 0.39
C MET A 150 9.62 -15.79 1.57
N PRO A 151 10.15 -14.60 1.92
CA PRO A 151 10.98 -14.44 3.11
C PRO A 151 10.24 -14.89 4.38
N GLU A 152 10.96 -15.47 5.34
CA GLU A 152 10.38 -15.99 6.59
C GLU A 152 9.55 -14.93 7.35
N ASP A 153 10.00 -13.68 7.30
CA ASP A 153 9.37 -12.51 7.93
C ASP A 153 8.11 -12.00 7.20
N THR A 154 7.53 -12.79 6.30
CA THR A 154 6.30 -12.42 5.59
C THR A 154 5.15 -13.41 5.81
N GLY A 155 5.40 -14.49 6.57
CA GLY A 155 4.41 -15.49 6.94
C GLY A 155 3.42 -15.03 8.03
N LEU A 156 2.57 -15.94 8.50
CA LEU A 156 1.57 -15.68 9.54
C LEU A 156 2.17 -15.06 10.82
N ALA A 157 3.40 -15.42 11.19
CA ALA A 157 4.11 -14.85 12.33
C ALA A 157 4.30 -13.32 12.21
N PHE A 158 4.57 -12.83 11.00
CA PHE A 158 4.68 -11.38 10.77
C PHE A 158 3.32 -10.69 10.85
N ARG A 159 2.24 -11.36 10.44
CA ARG A 159 0.88 -10.86 10.66
C ARG A 159 0.59 -10.70 12.15
N ASP A 160 0.94 -11.68 12.97
CA ASP A 160 0.75 -11.61 14.43
C ASP A 160 1.59 -10.48 15.03
N MET A 161 2.86 -10.35 14.65
CA MET A 161 3.71 -9.24 15.09
C MET A 161 3.17 -7.87 14.69
N VAL A 162 2.64 -7.69 13.49
CA VAL A 162 2.06 -6.41 13.05
C VAL A 162 0.77 -6.11 13.83
N LEU A 163 -0.06 -7.11 14.07
CA LEU A 163 -1.28 -6.95 14.88
C LEU A 163 -0.96 -6.63 16.34
N ASP A 164 0.13 -7.19 16.88
CA ASP A 164 0.60 -6.93 18.25
C ASP A 164 1.28 -5.56 18.39
N LEU A 165 1.95 -5.06 17.35
CA LEU A 165 2.57 -3.73 17.33
C LEU A 165 1.54 -2.60 17.36
N ASP A 166 0.31 -2.84 16.91
CA ASP A 166 -0.80 -1.88 16.93
C ASP A 166 -1.66 -1.98 18.22
N ALA A 167 -1.34 -2.90 19.15
CA ALA A 167 -1.98 -2.94 20.45
C ALA A 167 -1.34 -1.90 21.39
N PRO A 168 -2.06 -0.85 21.84
CA PRO A 168 -1.55 -0.01 22.91
C PRO A 168 -1.47 -0.84 24.18
N ALA A 169 -0.28 -0.96 24.76
CA ALA A 169 -0.09 -1.51 26.10
C ALA A 169 -0.94 -0.68 27.08
N SER A 170 -2.09 -1.23 27.48
CA SER A 170 -2.93 -0.63 28.50
C SER A 170 -2.34 -0.99 29.86
N GLU A 171 -1.39 -0.17 30.32
CA GLU A 171 -1.08 -0.10 31.75
C GLU A 171 -2.26 0.53 32.46
N VAL A 172 -3.09 -0.29 33.11
CA VAL A 172 -4.09 0.19 34.07
C VAL A 172 -3.54 -0.10 35.48
N PRO A 173 -3.27 0.94 36.30
CA PRO A 173 -3.01 0.72 37.72
C PRO A 173 -4.34 0.41 38.43
N SER A 174 -4.30 -0.68 39.19
CA SER A 174 -5.36 -1.13 40.09
C SER A 174 -5.67 -0.10 41.17
N SER A 175 -6.96 0.22 41.37
CA SER A 175 -7.46 0.84 42.59
C SER A 175 -8.90 0.41 42.89
N ARG A 176 -9.11 0.16 44.17
CA ARG A 176 -10.20 -0.56 44.84
C ARG A 176 -11.47 0.29 45.08
N THR A 177 -12.61 -0.42 45.01
CA THR A 177 -13.79 -0.43 45.92
C THR A 177 -14.63 0.84 46.17
N LEU A 178 -15.93 0.79 45.81
CA LEU A 178 -17.07 0.93 46.75
C LEU A 178 -18.43 0.60 46.08
N SER A 179 -19.29 -0.01 46.88
CA SER A 179 -20.57 -0.67 46.55
C SER A 179 -21.76 0.22 46.90
N ALA A 180 -22.78 0.25 46.03
CA ALA A 180 -24.22 0.43 46.32
C ALA A 180 -24.97 0.21 44.97
N ALA A 181 -25.70 -0.90 44.75
CA ALA A 181 -27.11 -1.14 45.15
C ALA A 181 -28.00 0.09 44.84
N ASP A 182 -29.08 0.05 44.05
CA ASP A 182 -29.91 -1.06 43.58
C ASP A 182 -30.83 -0.56 42.43
N ASP A 183 -31.39 -1.51 41.68
CA ASP A 183 -32.63 -1.46 40.89
C ASP A 183 -32.87 -0.41 39.79
N ARG A 184 -32.68 -0.84 38.53
CA ARG A 184 -33.84 -1.09 37.65
C ARG A 184 -33.46 -1.99 36.47
N GLU A 185 -33.85 -3.25 36.55
CA GLU A 185 -33.88 -4.13 35.38
C GLU A 185 -34.86 -3.61 34.32
N ARG A 186 -34.35 -3.42 33.10
CA ARG A 186 -34.92 -3.86 31.80
C ARG A 186 -34.50 -2.90 30.70
N GLY A 187 -33.80 -3.46 29.71
CA GLY A 187 -33.58 -2.80 28.43
C GLY A 187 -32.17 -3.05 27.92
N TRP A 188 -31.93 -4.27 27.43
CA TRP A 188 -30.85 -4.47 26.47
C TRP A 188 -31.07 -3.51 25.31
N SER A 189 -30.07 -2.68 25.01
CA SER A 189 -29.42 -2.61 23.69
C SER A 189 -28.88 -1.21 23.40
N SER A 190 -27.56 -1.16 23.37
CA SER A 190 -26.79 -0.60 22.24
C SER A 190 -26.88 0.91 21.99
N GLY A 191 -25.99 1.66 22.63
CA GLY A 191 -25.67 3.05 22.27
C GLY A 191 -24.17 3.34 22.43
N LEU A 192 -23.33 2.79 21.55
CA LEU A 192 -21.92 3.17 21.47
C LEU A 192 -21.73 4.34 20.50
N PHE A 193 -22.17 5.54 20.88
CA PHE A 193 -21.58 6.81 20.43
C PHE A 193 -21.94 7.92 21.44
N PRO A 194 -20.97 8.60 22.07
CA PRO A 194 -21.23 9.88 22.70
C PRO A 194 -21.31 10.98 21.64
N LEU A 195 -22.45 11.67 21.54
CA LEU A 195 -22.48 13.06 21.08
C LEU A 195 -22.02 13.97 22.23
N PRO A 196 -21.14 14.96 22.00
CA PRO A 196 -21.11 16.15 22.84
C PRO A 196 -22.32 17.02 22.49
N ARG A 197 -23.17 17.30 23.49
CA ARG A 197 -24.22 18.33 23.42
C ARG A 197 -23.61 19.72 23.58
N SER A 198 -24.14 20.62 22.77
CA SER A 198 -24.01 22.08 22.83
C SER A 198 -24.53 22.65 24.14
N THR A 199 -23.86 23.66 24.68
CA THR A 199 -24.43 24.60 25.65
C THR A 199 -24.59 25.95 24.96
N SER A 200 -25.84 26.38 24.79
CA SER A 200 -26.22 27.73 24.36
C SER A 200 -26.24 28.67 25.57
N GLY A 201 -25.60 29.83 25.43
CA GLY A 201 -25.70 30.95 26.37
C GLY A 201 -24.96 32.16 25.82
N ASP A 202 -25.67 32.99 25.05
CA ASP A 202 -25.30 34.37 24.67
C ASP A 202 -26.17 35.33 25.52
N PRO A 203 -26.03 36.67 25.52
CA PRO A 203 -25.07 37.54 24.81
C PRO A 203 -24.44 38.66 25.67
N SER A 204 -23.38 39.34 25.19
CA SER A 204 -23.29 40.82 25.22
C SER A 204 -22.00 41.38 24.59
N GLU A 205 -22.19 42.15 23.53
CA GLU A 205 -21.56 43.44 23.17
C GLU A 205 -20.04 43.74 23.29
N ARG A 206 -19.51 44.16 22.12
CA ARG A 206 -18.78 45.43 21.80
C ARG A 206 -17.26 45.39 21.45
N ARG A 207 -17.05 45.90 20.22
CA ARG A 207 -16.02 46.85 19.71
C ARG A 207 -14.61 46.36 19.33
N SER A 208 -14.45 46.22 18.01
CA SER A 208 -13.55 46.98 17.10
C SER A 208 -12.13 47.41 17.54
N ILE A 209 -11.12 47.11 16.69
CA ILE A 209 -10.28 48.06 15.87
C ILE A 209 -8.86 47.49 15.57
N ALA A 210 -8.48 47.56 14.28
CA ALA A 210 -7.16 47.72 13.64
C ALA A 210 -6.01 46.68 13.77
N GLY A 211 -5.41 46.37 12.60
CA GLY A 211 -4.05 45.80 12.44
C GLY A 211 -2.93 46.86 12.60
N PRO A 212 -1.70 46.70 12.04
CA PRO A 212 -1.25 45.80 10.97
C PRO A 212 0.07 45.02 11.25
N ALA A 213 0.54 44.28 10.23
CA ALA A 213 1.77 43.49 10.12
C ALA A 213 3.09 44.30 10.32
N PRO A 214 4.27 43.65 10.42
CA PRO A 214 5.09 43.47 9.21
C PRO A 214 6.04 42.24 9.15
N ASP A 215 6.48 42.00 7.91
CA ASP A 215 7.79 41.59 7.40
C ASP A 215 8.39 40.17 7.47
N SER A 216 8.79 39.79 6.26
CA SER A 216 9.50 38.63 5.73
C SER A 216 10.96 38.51 6.16
N VAL A 217 11.47 37.28 6.29
CA VAL A 217 12.86 36.93 5.89
C VAL A 217 12.90 35.49 5.35
N GLN A 218 13.11 35.37 4.03
CA GLN A 218 13.58 34.15 3.38
C GLN A 218 15.03 33.84 3.82
N ARG A 219 15.32 32.57 4.10
CA ARG A 219 16.71 32.06 4.13
C ARG A 219 16.90 30.98 3.07
N ASP A 220 17.72 31.34 2.08
CA ASP A 220 18.37 30.44 1.15
C ASP A 220 19.10 29.30 1.89
N ARG A 221 18.85 28.06 1.45
CA ARG A 221 19.72 26.93 1.79
C ARG A 221 20.05 26.15 0.52
N LYS A 222 21.26 26.37 0.02
CA LYS A 222 21.91 25.56 -1.02
C LYS A 222 21.99 24.09 -0.57
N PRO A 223 21.80 23.11 -1.48
CA PRO A 223 22.06 21.71 -1.18
C PRO A 223 23.55 21.39 -1.26
N ASN A 224 24.09 20.77 -0.21
CA ASN A 224 25.44 20.20 -0.20
C ASN A 224 25.47 18.91 -1.03
N VAL A 225 26.42 18.86 -1.95
CA VAL A 225 26.80 17.69 -2.74
C VAL A 225 27.77 16.80 -1.95
N GLY A 226 27.57 15.48 -2.02
CA GLY A 226 28.62 14.47 -1.85
C GLY A 226 28.12 13.15 -1.23
N PRO A 227 28.81 12.00 -1.42
CA PRO A 227 29.63 11.56 -2.56
C PRO A 227 29.12 10.23 -3.17
N ARG A 228 29.51 9.97 -4.43
CA ARG A 228 29.48 8.65 -5.08
C ARG A 228 30.28 7.64 -4.24
N ALA A 229 29.72 6.46 -4.04
CA ALA A 229 30.46 5.27 -3.62
C ALA A 229 30.39 4.24 -4.75
N ASP A 230 31.49 4.15 -5.49
CA ASP A 230 31.86 2.98 -6.28
C ASP A 230 32.22 1.82 -5.33
N ASN A 231 31.87 0.60 -5.76
CA ASN A 231 32.14 -0.75 -5.22
C ASN A 231 31.03 -1.44 -4.39
N PRO A 232 30.53 -2.62 -4.83
CA PRO A 232 29.63 -3.47 -4.05
C PRO A 232 30.41 -4.44 -3.15
N PRO A 233 29.91 -4.78 -1.94
CA PRO A 233 30.32 -6.01 -1.26
C PRO A 233 29.52 -7.20 -1.78
N ALA A 234 30.22 -8.32 -1.93
CA ALA A 234 29.70 -9.65 -2.22
C ALA A 234 28.64 -10.10 -1.18
N ASP A 235 27.81 -11.07 -1.57
CA ASP A 235 26.71 -11.69 -0.82
C ASP A 235 25.30 -11.12 -1.09
N GLY A 236 25.05 -10.79 -2.36
CA GLY A 236 23.71 -10.71 -2.92
C GLY A 236 23.36 -11.99 -3.68
N LEU A 237 22.28 -12.67 -3.31
CA LEU A 237 21.62 -13.75 -4.06
C LEU A 237 20.96 -13.26 -5.37
N PHE A 238 21.56 -12.27 -6.04
CA PHE A 238 20.97 -11.62 -7.20
C PHE A 238 21.60 -12.15 -8.49
N VAL A 239 20.78 -12.80 -9.31
CA VAL A 239 21.09 -12.93 -10.74
C VAL A 239 21.06 -11.52 -11.32
N ALA A 240 22.22 -11.01 -11.74
CA ALA A 240 22.29 -9.79 -12.51
C ALA A 240 21.49 -9.97 -13.82
N ARG A 241 20.56 -9.07 -14.12
CA ARG A 241 20.02 -8.93 -15.48
C ARG A 241 21.18 -8.58 -16.40
N SER A 242 21.68 -9.55 -17.15
CA SER A 242 22.73 -9.34 -18.16
C SER A 242 22.20 -8.37 -19.22
N SER A 243 22.75 -7.16 -19.25
CA SER A 243 22.63 -6.25 -20.38
C SER A 243 23.73 -6.57 -21.38
N ARG A 244 23.38 -7.16 -22.54
CA ARG A 244 24.16 -7.18 -23.80
C ARG A 244 23.39 -8.00 -24.83
N ARG A 245 23.40 -7.71 -26.14
CA ARG A 245 23.77 -6.56 -26.99
C ARG A 245 23.30 -7.02 -28.37
N GLU A 246 22.57 -6.19 -29.11
CA GLU A 246 22.41 -6.38 -30.56
C GLU A 246 23.78 -6.34 -31.25
N PRO A 247 23.97 -7.12 -32.34
CA PRO A 247 24.67 -6.65 -33.52
C PRO A 247 23.75 -5.80 -34.41
#